data_AF-A0A814IM50-F1
#
_entry.id   AF-A0A814IM50-F1
#
_cell.length_a   1.000
_cell.length_b   1.000
_cell.length_c   1.000
_cell.angle_alpha   90.00
_cell.angle_beta   90.00
_cell.angle_gamma   90.00
#
_symmetry.space_group_name_H-M   'P 1'
#
loop_
_entity.id
_entity.type
_entity.pdbx_description
1 polymer ?
#
loop_
_entity_poly.entity_id
_entity_poly.type
_entity_poly.pdbx_seq_one_letter_code
_entity_poly.pdbx_strand_id
1 'polypeptide(L)'
;MANHLRGLRDYEIVIVCDDSGSMKTEVDDTERTRWDELREFVKIVLDIGVRYDSNGVDIYFLNREKLLVVREPRTVEQAFSEPPSGLTPMVPVLKKIFQSELARRGRDKKLLI
;
A
#
# COMPACT_ATOMS: atom_id res chain seq x y z
N MET A 1 -11.95 1.28 -20.77
CA MET A 1 -11.23 1.30 -19.48
C MET A 1 -10.84 -0.09 -18.97
N ALA A 2 -11.76 -1.07 -18.90
CA ALA A 2 -11.49 -2.41 -18.34
C ALA A 2 -10.30 -3.21 -18.94
N ASN A 3 -9.92 -2.98 -20.20
CA ASN A 3 -8.81 -3.71 -20.83
C ASN A 3 -7.42 -3.31 -20.29
N HIS A 4 -7.24 -2.08 -19.79
CA HIS A 4 -5.93 -1.63 -19.28
C HIS A 4 -5.59 -2.27 -17.92
N LEU A 5 -6.61 -2.56 -17.10
CA LEU A 5 -6.42 -3.18 -15.78
C LEU A 5 -6.10 -4.67 -15.86
N ARG A 6 -6.31 -5.33 -17.01
CA ARG A 6 -5.94 -6.75 -17.19
C ARG A 6 -4.44 -6.99 -17.00
N GLY A 7 -3.61 -6.00 -17.32
CA GLY A 7 -2.15 -6.09 -17.16
C GLY A 7 -1.71 -6.23 -15.71
N LEU A 8 -2.55 -5.86 -14.73
CA LEU A 8 -2.22 -6.00 -13.30
C LEU A 8 -1.98 -7.45 -12.87
N ARG A 9 -2.47 -8.44 -13.63
CA ARG A 9 -2.20 -9.88 -13.43
C ARG A 9 -0.71 -10.22 -13.46
N ASP A 10 0.07 -9.46 -14.20
CA ASP A 10 1.50 -9.69 -14.41
C ASP A 10 2.36 -8.98 -13.34
N TYR A 11 1.72 -8.36 -12.35
CA TYR A 11 2.39 -7.57 -11.32
C TYR A 11 2.12 -8.10 -9.91
N GLU A 12 3.16 -8.04 -9.08
CA GLU A 12 3.07 -8.07 -7.62
C GLU A 12 2.87 -6.65 -7.14
N ILE A 13 1.74 -6.37 -6.48
CA ILE A 13 1.36 -5.00 -6.08
C ILE A 13 1.79 -4.75 -4.64
N VAL A 14 2.64 -3.74 -4.46
CA VAL A 14 3.11 -3.25 -3.17
C VAL A 14 2.59 -1.83 -2.98
N ILE A 15 1.88 -1.55 -1.89
CA ILE A 15 1.43 -0.20 -1.53
C ILE A 15 2.35 0.32 -0.43
N VAL A 16 3.03 1.46 -0.66
CA VAL A 16 3.84 2.12 0.36
C VAL A 16 3.06 3.28 0.96
N CYS A 17 2.68 3.14 2.22
CA CYS A 17 1.90 4.10 2.98
C CYS A 17 2.83 5.03 3.77
N ASP A 18 2.70 6.33 3.54
CA ASP A 18 3.22 7.34 4.47
C ASP A 18 2.39 7.31 5.75
N ASP A 19 3.01 6.90 6.85
CA ASP A 19 2.42 6.93 8.19
C ASP A 19 3.15 7.90 9.12
N SER A 20 3.77 8.95 8.56
CA SER A 20 4.44 10.01 9.32
C SER A 20 3.45 10.85 10.14
N GLY A 21 3.95 11.55 11.17
CA GLY A 21 3.10 12.41 12.00
C GLY A 21 2.32 13.48 11.23
N SER A 22 2.82 13.92 10.07
CA SER A 22 2.16 14.87 9.17
C SER A 22 0.85 14.35 8.55
N MET A 23 0.62 13.04 8.58
CA MET A 23 -0.60 12.43 8.05
C MET A 23 -1.81 12.63 8.99
N LYS A 24 -1.60 13.17 10.20
CA LYS A 24 -2.68 13.64 11.08
C LYS A 24 -3.27 14.99 10.65
N THR A 25 -2.66 15.67 9.69
CA THR A 25 -3.18 16.95 9.18
C THR A 25 -4.56 16.72 8.56
N GLU A 26 -5.52 17.55 8.96
CA GLU A 26 -6.87 17.58 8.37
C GLU A 26 -6.79 17.94 6.88
N VAL A 27 -7.73 17.39 6.12
CA VAL A 27 -7.93 17.77 4.72
C VAL A 27 -8.95 18.89 4.69
N ASP A 28 -8.61 19.98 3.99
CA ASP A 28 -9.39 21.22 3.95
C ASP A 28 -10.89 20.95 3.75
N ASP A 29 -11.72 21.66 4.53
CA ASP A 29 -13.18 21.56 4.52
C ASP A 29 -13.75 20.17 4.89
N THR A 30 -12.98 19.32 5.59
CA THR A 30 -13.44 18.02 6.11
C THR A 30 -12.99 17.77 7.54
N GLU A 31 -13.68 16.88 8.27
CA GLU A 31 -13.21 16.33 9.55
C GLU A 31 -12.22 15.17 9.38
N ARG A 32 -11.77 14.88 8.15
CA ARG A 32 -10.91 13.74 7.82
C ARG A 32 -9.45 14.18 7.81
N THR A 33 -8.59 13.32 8.30
CA THR A 33 -7.14 13.49 8.18
C THR A 33 -6.62 12.93 6.86
N ARG A 34 -5.41 13.32 6.46
CA ARG A 34 -4.71 12.68 5.32
C ARG A 34 -4.58 11.16 5.51
N TRP A 35 -4.48 10.70 6.75
CA TRP A 35 -4.48 9.28 7.11
C TRP A 35 -5.80 8.59 6.80
N ASP A 36 -6.93 9.25 7.09
CA ASP A 36 -8.25 8.73 6.75
C ASP A 36 -8.46 8.65 5.24
N GLU A 37 -7.95 9.63 4.47
CA GLU A 37 -7.98 9.56 3.00
C GLU A 37 -7.10 8.43 2.46
N LEU A 38 -5.87 8.28 3.01
CA LEU A 38 -4.98 7.21 2.62
C LEU A 38 -5.62 5.84 2.89
N ARG A 39 -6.30 5.65 4.04
CA ARG A 39 -7.00 4.40 4.36
C ARG A 39 -8.00 4.00 3.27
N GLU A 40 -8.85 4.93 2.85
CA GLU A 40 -9.86 4.64 1.82
C GLU A 40 -9.22 4.42 0.46
N PHE A 41 -8.16 5.15 0.13
CA PHE A 41 -7.40 4.91 -1.10
C PHE A 41 -6.78 3.51 -1.13
N VAL A 42 -6.15 3.07 -0.03
CA VAL A 42 -5.59 1.72 0.09
C VAL A 42 -6.68 0.66 -0.08
N LYS A 43 -7.87 0.85 0.49
CA LYS A 43 -9.00 -0.07 0.30
C LYS A 43 -9.44 -0.16 -1.17
N ILE A 44 -9.43 0.95 -1.90
CA ILE A 44 -9.74 0.96 -3.35
C ILE A 44 -8.66 0.20 -4.14
N VAL A 45 -7.38 0.47 -3.88
CA VAL A 45 -6.27 -0.21 -4.56
C VAL A 45 -6.28 -1.71 -4.25
N LEU A 46 -6.54 -2.09 -3.00
CA LEU A 46 -6.72 -3.48 -2.59
C LEU A 46 -7.84 -4.14 -3.39
N ASP A 47 -9.02 -3.53 -3.44
CA ASP A 47 -10.21 -4.05 -4.13
C ASP A 47 -9.98 -4.20 -5.65
N ILE A 48 -9.18 -3.32 -6.26
CA ILE A 48 -8.74 -3.47 -7.65
C ILE A 48 -7.73 -4.63 -7.74
N GLY A 49 -6.69 -4.61 -6.90
CA GLY A 49 -5.61 -5.59 -6.89
C GLY A 49 -6.12 -7.02 -6.77
N VAL A 50 -6.94 -7.32 -5.75
CA VAL A 50 -7.45 -8.68 -5.48
C VAL A 50 -8.34 -9.25 -6.58
N ARG A 51 -8.95 -8.41 -7.42
CA ARG A 51 -9.77 -8.86 -8.56
C ARG A 51 -8.94 -9.32 -9.74
N TYR A 52 -7.74 -8.78 -9.89
CA TYR A 52 -6.84 -9.12 -10.99
C TYR A 52 -5.72 -10.04 -10.55
N ASP A 53 -5.29 -9.94 -9.30
CA ASP A 53 -4.30 -10.79 -8.67
C ASP A 53 -4.88 -11.46 -7.43
N SER A 54 -5.10 -12.77 -7.52
CA SER A 54 -5.66 -13.54 -6.42
C SER A 54 -4.66 -13.83 -5.29
N ASN A 55 -3.38 -13.41 -5.36
CA ASN A 55 -2.47 -13.58 -4.23
C ASN A 55 -2.81 -12.58 -3.10
N GLY A 56 -3.08 -11.31 -3.41
CA GLY A 56 -3.26 -10.23 -2.45
C GLY A 56 -2.42 -9.01 -2.83
N VAL A 57 -2.23 -8.08 -1.90
CA VAL A 57 -1.29 -6.97 -2.04
C VAL A 57 -0.42 -6.87 -0.79
N ASP A 58 0.82 -6.47 -0.93
CA ASP A 58 1.67 -6.16 0.22
C ASP A 58 1.51 -4.68 0.58
N ILE A 59 1.37 -4.37 1.87
CA ILE A 59 1.25 -3.01 2.38
C ILE A 59 2.46 -2.73 3.26
N TYR A 60 3.30 -1.80 2.82
CA TYR A 60 4.44 -1.31 3.57
C TYR A 60 4.08 0.03 4.21
N PHE A 61 4.53 0.25 5.43
CA PHE A 61 4.47 1.56 6.07
C PHE A 61 5.87 2.13 6.20
N LEU A 62 6.00 3.45 6.34
CA LEU A 62 7.30 4.09 6.48
C LEU A 62 7.90 3.88 7.89
N ASN A 63 7.06 3.83 8.93
CA ASN A 63 7.50 3.86 10.32
C ASN A 63 7.12 2.61 11.13
N ARG A 64 6.43 1.63 10.54
CA ARG A 64 6.02 0.39 11.22
C ARG A 64 6.12 -0.86 10.33
N GLU A 65 5.80 -2.01 10.92
CA GLU A 65 5.85 -3.30 10.23
C GLU A 65 4.87 -3.39 9.06
N LYS A 66 5.29 -4.13 8.03
CA LYS A 66 4.51 -4.36 6.81
C LYS A 66 3.47 -5.45 7.01
N LEU A 67 2.44 -5.41 6.16
CA LEU A 67 1.43 -6.47 6.03
C LEU A 67 1.63 -7.13 4.67
N LEU A 68 1.62 -8.46 4.64
CA LEU A 68 1.87 -9.22 3.42
C LEU A 68 0.59 -9.91 2.96
N VAL A 69 0.41 -10.02 1.65
CA VAL A 69 -0.65 -10.84 1.05
C VAL A 69 -2.04 -10.43 1.56
N VAL A 70 -2.27 -9.13 1.71
CA VAL A 70 -3.53 -8.56 2.21
C VAL A 70 -4.61 -8.73 1.16
N ARG A 71 -5.77 -9.22 1.57
CA ARG A 71 -6.92 -9.49 0.68
C ARG A 71 -8.22 -8.89 1.16
N GLU A 72 -8.32 -8.60 2.45
CA GLU A 72 -9.56 -8.17 3.09
C GLU A 72 -9.46 -6.71 3.53
N PRO A 73 -10.45 -5.87 3.19
CA PRO A 73 -10.49 -4.48 3.64
C PRO A 73 -10.41 -4.31 5.16
N ARG A 74 -10.91 -5.30 5.93
CA ARG A 74 -10.85 -5.30 7.40
C ARG A 74 -9.42 -5.28 7.94
N THR A 75 -8.48 -5.94 7.26
CA THR A 75 -7.06 -5.90 7.64
C THR A 75 -6.49 -4.49 7.48
N VAL A 76 -6.91 -3.76 6.44
CA VAL A 76 -6.55 -2.35 6.24
C VAL A 76 -7.16 -1.49 7.34
N GLU A 77 -8.44 -1.68 7.66
CA GLU A 77 -9.11 -0.92 8.73
C GLU A 77 -8.42 -1.13 10.09
N GLN A 78 -8.04 -2.36 10.42
CA GLN A 78 -7.30 -2.67 11.64
C GLN A 78 -5.92 -2.00 11.65
N ALA A 79 -5.19 -2.05 10.55
CA ALA A 79 -3.86 -1.45 10.45
C ALA A 79 -3.91 0.08 10.62
N PHE A 80 -4.91 0.73 10.02
CA PHE A 80 -5.11 2.17 10.10
C PHE A 80 -5.75 2.64 11.42
N SER A 81 -6.17 1.73 12.30
CA SER A 81 -6.68 2.08 13.64
C SER A 81 -5.57 2.62 14.56
N GLU A 82 -4.31 2.24 14.31
CA GLU A 82 -3.16 2.83 14.97
C GLU A 82 -2.77 4.14 14.24
N PRO A 83 -2.75 5.28 14.93
CA PRO A 83 -2.52 6.58 14.30
C PRO A 83 -1.13 6.68 13.66
N PRO A 84 -0.94 7.52 12.63
CA PRO A 84 0.36 7.72 12.01
C PRO A 84 1.30 8.46 12.97
N SER A 85 2.58 8.12 12.95
CA SER A 85 3.62 8.77 13.76
C SER A 85 5.01 8.57 13.15
N GLY A 86 5.97 9.40 13.56
CA GLY A 86 7.34 9.32 13.06
C GLY A 86 7.61 10.22 11.86
N LEU A 87 8.69 9.91 11.14
CA LEU A 87 9.26 10.71 10.04
C LEU A 87 8.83 10.16 8.68
N THR A 88 9.43 10.64 7.59
CA THR A 88 9.16 10.18 6.22
C THR A 88 10.38 9.44 5.61
N PRO A 89 10.83 8.29 6.16
CA PRO A 89 12.00 7.56 5.67
C PRO A 89 11.73 6.79 4.35
N MET A 90 11.23 7.50 3.33
CA MET A 90 10.84 6.93 2.04
C MET A 90 12.00 6.22 1.32
N VAL A 91 13.18 6.84 1.24
CA VAL A 91 14.33 6.28 0.51
C VAL A 91 14.80 4.94 1.13
N PRO A 92 15.03 4.83 2.45
CA PRO A 92 15.35 3.54 3.07
C PRO A 92 14.31 2.44 2.81
N VAL A 93 13.02 2.76 2.90
CA VAL A 93 11.94 1.77 2.71
C VAL A 93 11.88 1.29 1.26
N LEU A 94 11.94 2.21 0.30
CA LEU A 94 12.00 1.85 -1.13
C LEU A 94 13.24 1.00 -1.44
N LYS A 95 14.42 1.36 -0.90
CA LYS A 95 15.63 0.53 -1.05
C LYS A 95 15.42 -0.89 -0.53
N LYS A 96 14.80 -1.06 0.65
CA LYS A 96 14.47 -2.38 1.22
C LYS A 96 13.58 -3.20 0.29
N ILE A 97 12.57 -2.57 -0.33
CA ILE A 97 11.66 -3.25 -1.27
C ILE A 97 12.42 -3.65 -2.54
N PHE A 98 13.18 -2.74 -3.15
CA PHE A 98 13.95 -3.00 -4.38
C PHE A 98 15.11 -3.98 -4.18
N GLN A 99 15.56 -4.19 -2.94
CA GLN A 99 16.56 -5.20 -2.58
C GLN A 99 15.94 -6.54 -2.15
N SER A 100 14.62 -6.62 -2.05
CA SER A 100 13.92 -7.86 -1.66
C SER A 100 13.73 -8.81 -2.85
N GLU A 101 13.34 -10.04 -2.53
CA GLU A 101 12.95 -11.03 -3.54
C GLU A 101 11.82 -10.54 -4.46
N LEU A 102 11.01 -9.56 -4.06
CA LEU A 102 9.94 -9.01 -4.91
C LEU A 102 10.49 -8.33 -6.17
N ALA A 103 11.68 -7.74 -6.09
CA ALA A 103 12.33 -7.04 -7.20
C ALA A 103 13.29 -7.92 -8.01
N ARG A 104 13.42 -9.22 -7.66
CA ARG A 104 14.37 -10.13 -8.32
C ARG A 104 13.98 -10.34 -9.79
N ARG A 105 14.94 -10.18 -10.70
CA ARG A 105 14.74 -10.46 -12.13
C ARG A 105 14.43 -11.94 -12.36
N GLY A 106 13.55 -12.22 -13.32
CA GLY A 106 13.15 -13.59 -13.68
C GLY A 106 12.03 -14.18 -12.83
N ARG A 107 11.34 -13.36 -12.02
CA ARG A 107 10.06 -13.74 -11.41
C ARG A 107 8.96 -13.83 -12.46
N ASP A 108 7.95 -14.63 -12.12
CA ASP A 108 6.70 -14.76 -12.85
C ASP A 108 5.93 -13.44 -12.93
N LYS A 109 6.00 -12.64 -11.87
CA LYS A 109 5.42 -11.29 -11.78
C LYS A 109 6.46 -10.19 -11.63
N LYS A 110 6.17 -9.03 -12.20
CA LYS A 110 6.96 -7.80 -12.06
C LYS A 110 6.53 -7.05 -10.81
N LEU A 111 7.44 -6.35 -10.15
CA LEU A 111 7.06 -5.49 -9.02
C LEU A 111 6.38 -4.20 -9.50
N LEU A 112 5.23 -3.87 -8.92
CA LEU A 112 4.56 -2.57 -9.00
C LEU A 112 4.53 -1.96 -7.59
N ILE A 113 5.06 -0.75 -7.45
CA ILE A 113 4.98 0.08 -6.23
C ILE A 113 4.16 1.32 -6.56
#